data_AF-A0A1C3TYG1-F1
#
_entry.id   AF-A0A1C3TYG1-F1
#
_cell.length_a   1.000
_cell.length_b   1.000
_cell.length_c   1.000
_cell.angle_alpha   90.00
_cell.angle_beta   90.00
_cell.angle_gamma   90.00
#
_symmetry.space_group_name_H-M   'P 1'
#
loop_
_entity.id
_entity.type
_entity.pdbx_description
1 polymer ?
#
loop_
_entity_poly.entity_id
_entity_poly.type
_entity_poly.pdbx_seq_one_letter_code
_entity_poly.pdbx_strand_id
1 'polypeptide(L)'
;MTQDFRSDGPRKVGQVKEVTSLANPIVKDIKALTVKKSREESGAFLAEGLKLVIDALELGWTIRTLVYAKAAKGKPLVEQVAAKTVAAGGLVLEVSEKVIGSITRRDNPQMVVGVFEQRWRQLKDVKPKAGETWVALDRVRDPGNLGTIIRTADAAGASGVILVGETTDPFSLETVRATMGSVFAVPVVKATPEEFLAWKKKADVSVVATHLAGAVDYRTIDYKRKPVVILMGNEQSGLPDVLAKEADALARIPQTGRADSLNLAVATAVMLFEARRHILTLSETR
;
A
#
# COMPACT_ATOMS: atom_id res chain seq x y z
N MET A 1 -16.10 32.13 16.81
CA MET A 1 -16.49 32.28 15.39
C MET A 1 -15.29 32.85 14.66
N THR A 2 -14.48 31.99 14.06
CA THR A 2 -13.32 32.38 13.24
C THR A 2 -13.57 31.78 11.87
N GLN A 3 -13.94 32.64 10.92
CA GLN A 3 -14.10 32.29 9.52
C GLN A 3 -12.71 32.23 8.87
N ASP A 4 -12.21 31.03 8.62
CA ASP A 4 -11.09 30.82 7.71
C ASP A 4 -11.60 30.88 6.27
N PHE A 5 -11.44 32.05 5.64
CA PHE A 5 -11.57 32.20 4.20
C PHE A 5 -10.37 31.52 3.52
N ARG A 6 -10.51 30.23 3.19
CA ARG A 6 -9.66 29.61 2.18
C ARG A 6 -10.02 30.19 0.82
N SER A 7 -9.15 31.03 0.30
CA SER A 7 -9.18 31.53 -1.07
C SER A 7 -8.89 30.38 -2.05
N ASP A 8 -9.92 29.62 -2.44
CA ASP A 8 -9.84 28.75 -3.62
C ASP A 8 -9.90 29.64 -4.87
N GLY A 9 -8.74 29.98 -5.43
CA GLY A 9 -8.65 30.52 -6.78
C GLY A 9 -9.27 29.56 -7.81
N PRO A 10 -9.55 30.00 -9.05
CA PRO A 10 -10.20 29.17 -10.05
C PRO A 10 -9.38 27.89 -10.29
N ARG A 11 -9.93 26.72 -9.93
CA ARG A 11 -9.30 25.43 -10.19
C ARG A 11 -9.08 25.30 -11.71
N LYS A 12 -7.83 25.13 -12.11
CA LYS A 12 -7.45 24.94 -13.50
C LYS A 12 -8.14 23.67 -14.02
N VAL A 13 -9.03 23.82 -15.00
CA VAL A 13 -9.72 22.69 -15.63
C VAL A 13 -8.70 21.81 -16.33
N GLY A 14 -8.83 20.50 -16.19
CA GLY A 14 -7.98 19.50 -16.84
C GLY A 14 -8.09 19.52 -18.36
N GLN A 15 -7.32 18.67 -19.03
CA GLN A 15 -7.30 18.60 -20.51
C GLN A 15 -7.41 17.16 -20.98
N VAL A 16 -7.98 16.96 -22.17
CA VAL A 16 -7.97 15.66 -22.87
C VAL A 16 -7.02 15.76 -24.06
N LYS A 17 -6.16 14.76 -24.25
CA LYS A 17 -5.21 14.69 -25.37
C LYS A 17 -5.17 13.28 -25.96
N GLU A 18 -5.07 13.19 -27.27
CA GLU A 18 -4.79 11.95 -27.96
C GLU A 18 -3.28 11.80 -28.19
N VAL A 19 -2.71 10.64 -27.84
CA VAL A 19 -1.28 10.36 -28.00
C VAL A 19 -1.05 8.97 -28.58
N THR A 20 -0.45 8.93 -29.77
CA THR A 20 -0.15 7.69 -30.49
C THR A 20 1.35 7.34 -30.51
N SER A 21 2.23 8.32 -30.24
CA SER A 21 3.69 8.17 -30.33
C SER A 21 4.33 7.83 -28.98
N LEU A 22 5.19 6.80 -28.98
CA LEU A 22 6.04 6.43 -27.83
C LEU A 22 7.09 7.50 -27.50
N ALA A 23 7.43 8.37 -28.47
CA ALA A 23 8.40 9.44 -28.28
C ALA A 23 7.80 10.68 -27.59
N ASN A 24 6.48 10.72 -27.40
CA ASN A 24 5.79 11.84 -26.76
C ASN A 24 6.35 12.06 -25.33
N PRO A 25 6.70 13.32 -24.96
CA PRO A 25 7.27 13.62 -23.64
C PRO A 25 6.43 13.10 -22.47
N ILE A 26 5.10 13.24 -22.55
CA ILE A 26 4.19 12.80 -21.48
C ILE A 26 4.26 11.27 -21.31
N VAL A 27 4.34 10.53 -22.41
CA VAL A 27 4.49 9.07 -22.37
C VAL A 27 5.84 8.67 -21.75
N LYS A 28 6.91 9.41 -22.05
CA LYS A 28 8.23 9.18 -21.43
C LYS A 28 8.19 9.44 -19.92
N ASP A 29 7.54 10.51 -19.48
CA ASP A 29 7.42 10.87 -18.07
C ASP A 29 6.62 9.81 -17.29
N ILE A 30 5.50 9.34 -17.85
CA ILE A 30 4.69 8.27 -17.25
C ILE A 30 5.51 6.96 -17.19
N LYS A 31 6.25 6.64 -18.26
CA LYS A 31 7.15 5.45 -18.26
C LYS A 31 8.27 5.57 -17.22
N ALA A 32 8.77 6.77 -16.95
CA ALA A 32 9.80 6.99 -15.94
C ALA A 32 9.33 6.56 -14.54
N LEU A 33 8.02 6.58 -14.26
CA LEU A 33 7.44 6.08 -13.00
C LEU A 33 7.65 4.57 -12.77
N THR A 34 8.19 3.83 -13.73
CA THR A 34 8.67 2.46 -13.49
C THR A 34 9.96 2.43 -12.66
N VAL A 35 10.70 3.55 -12.60
CA VAL A 35 11.93 3.71 -11.83
C VAL A 35 11.64 4.39 -10.49
N LYS A 36 12.15 3.82 -9.39
CA LYS A 36 11.95 4.33 -8.02
C LYS A 36 12.33 5.80 -7.87
N LYS A 37 13.53 6.19 -8.32
CA LYS A 37 14.03 7.56 -8.24
C LYS A 37 13.07 8.58 -8.85
N SER A 38 12.52 8.29 -10.03
CA SER A 38 11.56 9.18 -10.70
C SER A 38 10.22 9.26 -9.96
N ARG A 39 9.78 8.18 -9.30
CA ARG A 39 8.60 8.21 -8.44
C ARG A 39 8.82 9.05 -7.19
N GLU A 40 9.99 8.95 -6.57
CA GLU A 40 10.37 9.76 -5.40
C GLU A 40 10.47 11.26 -5.75
N GLU A 41 11.10 11.60 -6.87
CA GLU A 41 11.25 12.99 -7.33
C GLU A 41 9.90 13.61 -7.72
N SER A 42 9.02 12.85 -8.38
CA SER A 42 7.71 13.35 -8.81
C SER A 42 6.63 13.25 -7.72
N GLY A 43 6.82 12.39 -6.72
CA GLY A 43 5.78 12.02 -5.76
C GLY A 43 4.58 11.35 -6.42
N ALA A 44 4.77 10.59 -7.50
CA ALA A 44 3.69 9.93 -8.24
C ALA A 44 3.94 8.43 -8.47
N PHE A 45 2.88 7.70 -8.80
CA PHE A 45 2.94 6.27 -9.12
C PHE A 45 1.81 5.82 -10.05
N LEU A 46 1.93 4.60 -10.58
CA LEU A 46 0.99 4.01 -11.53
C LEU A 46 0.08 2.97 -10.85
N ALA A 47 -1.20 2.98 -11.20
CA ALA A 47 -2.14 1.91 -10.90
C ALA A 47 -2.92 1.49 -12.15
N GLU A 48 -3.01 0.19 -12.40
CA GLU A 48 -3.63 -0.39 -13.59
C GLU A 48 -5.00 -0.99 -13.29
N GLY A 49 -5.95 -0.77 -14.18
CA GLY A 49 -7.29 -1.34 -14.12
C GLY A 49 -8.35 -0.30 -13.75
N LEU A 50 -9.46 -0.33 -14.50
CA LEU A 50 -10.55 0.64 -14.34
C LEU A 50 -11.13 0.63 -12.92
N LYS A 51 -11.36 -0.56 -12.35
CA LYS A 51 -11.87 -0.70 -10.99
C LYS A 51 -10.94 -0.03 -9.96
N LEU A 52 -9.64 -0.30 -10.03
CA LEU A 52 -8.66 0.28 -9.10
C LEU A 52 -8.64 1.80 -9.19
N VAL A 53 -8.76 2.37 -10.40
CA VAL A 53 -8.84 3.81 -10.59
C VAL A 53 -10.12 4.40 -9.99
N ILE A 54 -11.27 3.72 -10.14
CA ILE A 54 -12.54 4.14 -9.52
C ILE A 54 -12.41 4.12 -8.00
N ASP A 55 -11.99 2.98 -7.43
CA ASP A 55 -11.85 2.80 -5.98
C ASP A 55 -10.90 3.85 -5.39
N ALA A 56 -9.78 4.15 -6.06
CA ALA A 56 -8.83 5.18 -5.64
C ALA A 56 -9.48 6.58 -5.57
N LEU A 57 -10.26 6.96 -6.58
CA LEU A 57 -10.96 8.24 -6.61
C LEU A 57 -12.02 8.33 -5.51
N GLU A 58 -12.76 7.24 -5.25
CA GLU A 58 -13.76 7.17 -4.18
C GLU A 58 -13.12 7.28 -2.78
N LEU A 59 -11.91 6.74 -2.62
CA LEU A 59 -11.09 6.88 -1.41
C LEU A 59 -10.36 8.23 -1.32
N GLY A 60 -10.62 9.15 -2.26
CA GLY A 60 -10.12 10.52 -2.23
C GLY A 60 -8.65 10.68 -2.63
N TRP A 61 -8.10 9.75 -3.41
CA TRP A 61 -6.75 9.90 -3.95
C TRP A 61 -6.72 10.89 -5.11
N THR A 62 -5.66 11.71 -5.14
CA THR A 62 -5.45 12.69 -6.20
C THR A 62 -4.91 12.00 -7.46
N ILE A 63 -5.73 11.96 -8.51
CA ILE A 63 -5.29 11.54 -9.84
C ILE A 63 -4.63 12.72 -10.57
N ARG A 64 -3.43 12.50 -11.11
CA ARG A 64 -2.75 13.46 -11.99
C ARG A 64 -3.09 13.24 -13.45
N THR A 65 -3.05 11.97 -13.87
CA THR A 65 -3.28 11.60 -15.27
C THR A 65 -4.08 10.31 -15.35
N LEU A 66 -5.18 10.31 -16.09
CA LEU A 66 -5.85 9.11 -16.57
C LEU A 66 -5.31 8.77 -17.95
N VAL A 67 -4.99 7.51 -18.18
CA VAL A 67 -4.60 6.98 -19.50
C VAL A 67 -5.55 5.84 -19.85
N TYR A 68 -6.16 5.87 -21.02
CA TYR A 68 -6.95 4.74 -21.50
C TYR A 68 -6.67 4.45 -22.98
N ALA A 69 -6.76 3.17 -23.34
CA ALA A 69 -6.62 2.74 -24.72
C ALA A 69 -7.83 3.18 -25.55
N LYS A 70 -7.64 3.52 -26.83
CA LYS A 70 -8.74 3.88 -27.76
C LYS A 70 -9.90 2.89 -27.75
N ALA A 71 -9.63 1.59 -27.61
CA ALA A 71 -10.64 0.53 -27.51
C ALA A 71 -11.55 0.63 -26.26
N ALA A 72 -11.20 1.46 -25.28
CA ALA A 72 -11.99 1.74 -24.09
C ALA A 72 -12.84 3.01 -24.20
N LYS A 73 -12.66 3.82 -25.27
CA LYS A 73 -13.42 5.03 -25.53
C LYS A 73 -14.91 4.72 -25.69
N GLY A 74 -15.77 5.61 -25.18
CA GLY A 74 -17.22 5.47 -25.21
C GLY A 74 -17.80 4.49 -24.19
N LYS A 75 -16.96 3.78 -23.41
CA LYS A 75 -17.44 2.94 -22.31
C LYS A 75 -17.89 3.84 -21.15
N PRO A 76 -19.14 3.72 -20.65
CA PRO A 76 -19.71 4.70 -19.71
C PRO A 76 -18.85 4.98 -18.47
N LEU A 77 -18.30 3.92 -17.85
CA LEU A 77 -17.46 4.05 -16.66
C LEU A 77 -16.11 4.72 -16.95
N VAL A 78 -15.54 4.52 -18.16
CA VAL A 78 -14.28 5.16 -18.56
C VAL A 78 -14.49 6.65 -18.76
N GLU A 79 -15.57 7.02 -19.47
CA GLU A 79 -15.94 8.42 -19.69
C GLU A 79 -16.26 9.14 -18.37
N GLN A 80 -16.93 8.46 -17.43
CA GLN A 80 -17.19 9.02 -16.10
C GLN A 80 -15.89 9.31 -15.33
N VAL A 81 -14.93 8.38 -15.34
CA VAL A 81 -13.62 8.57 -14.70
C VAL A 81 -12.81 9.66 -15.39
N ALA A 82 -12.87 9.75 -16.72
CA ALA A 82 -12.23 10.82 -17.49
C ALA A 82 -12.81 12.19 -17.11
N ALA A 83 -14.13 12.32 -17.05
CA ALA A 83 -14.80 13.54 -16.61
C ALA A 83 -14.40 13.94 -15.18
N LYS A 84 -14.38 12.99 -14.23
CA LYS A 84 -13.92 13.22 -12.85
C LYS A 84 -12.46 13.69 -12.82
N THR A 85 -11.60 13.10 -13.64
CA THR A 85 -10.18 13.46 -13.75
C THR A 85 -10.02 14.91 -14.24
N VAL A 86 -10.74 15.31 -15.30
CA VAL A 86 -10.69 16.67 -15.83
C VAL A 86 -11.24 17.69 -14.82
N ALA A 87 -12.34 17.37 -14.13
CA ALA A 87 -12.92 18.21 -13.09
C ALA A 87 -11.97 18.42 -11.90
N ALA A 88 -11.13 17.43 -11.60
CA ALA A 88 -10.07 17.53 -10.60
C ALA A 88 -8.80 18.27 -11.08
N GLY A 89 -8.78 18.74 -12.34
CA GLY A 89 -7.63 19.43 -12.94
C GLY A 89 -6.58 18.49 -13.55
N GLY A 90 -6.87 17.20 -13.62
CA GLY A 90 -5.97 16.17 -14.16
C GLY A 90 -5.96 16.12 -15.69
N LEU A 91 -4.97 15.41 -16.23
CA LEU A 91 -4.83 15.15 -17.66
C LEU A 91 -5.50 13.83 -18.03
N VAL A 92 -6.19 13.78 -19.16
CA VAL A 92 -6.72 12.54 -19.74
C VAL A 92 -6.00 12.26 -21.06
N LEU A 93 -5.42 11.07 -21.18
CA LEU A 93 -4.72 10.62 -22.37
C LEU A 93 -5.45 9.45 -23.01
N GLU A 94 -5.94 9.67 -24.22
CA GLU A 94 -6.40 8.61 -25.11
C GLU A 94 -5.20 8.09 -25.91
N VAL A 95 -4.85 6.82 -25.75
CA VAL A 95 -3.62 6.25 -26.33
C VAL A 95 -3.86 4.99 -27.15
N SER A 96 -2.89 4.62 -27.98
CA SER A 96 -2.90 3.31 -28.65
C SER A 96 -2.58 2.17 -27.68
N GLU A 97 -2.97 0.93 -28.02
CA GLU A 97 -2.62 -0.27 -27.24
C GLU A 97 -1.09 -0.46 -27.11
N LYS A 98 -0.35 -0.09 -28.15
CA LYS A 98 1.12 -0.10 -28.12
C LYS A 98 1.68 0.86 -27.06
N VAL A 99 1.08 2.05 -26.91
CA VAL A 99 1.53 3.04 -25.93
C VAL A 99 1.21 2.58 -24.51
N ILE A 100 -0.02 2.10 -24.25
CA ILE A 100 -0.41 1.64 -22.91
C ILE A 100 0.40 0.41 -22.48
N GLY A 101 0.65 -0.55 -23.38
CA GLY A 101 1.52 -1.70 -23.11
C GLY A 101 2.96 -1.31 -22.80
N SER A 102 3.47 -0.26 -23.45
CA SER A 102 4.80 0.28 -23.16
C SER A 102 4.90 0.99 -21.81
N ILE A 103 3.82 1.64 -21.37
CA ILE A 103 3.72 2.27 -20.04
C ILE A 103 3.69 1.21 -18.94
N THR A 104 2.90 0.15 -19.12
CA THR A 104 2.69 -0.87 -18.09
C THR A 104 3.72 -2.02 -18.13
N ARG A 105 4.59 -2.05 -19.14
CA ARG A 105 5.54 -3.15 -19.40
C ARG A 105 4.83 -4.51 -19.49
N ARG A 106 3.71 -4.58 -20.23
CA ARG A 106 2.97 -5.81 -20.49
C ARG A 106 2.53 -5.91 -21.95
N ASP A 107 2.57 -7.11 -22.48
CA ASP A 107 2.04 -7.42 -23.82
C ASP A 107 0.52 -7.39 -23.86
N ASN A 108 -0.14 -7.82 -22.77
CA ASN A 108 -1.59 -7.75 -22.57
C ASN A 108 -1.93 -6.77 -21.44
N PRO A 109 -1.85 -5.45 -21.69
CA PRO A 109 -2.10 -4.43 -20.67
C PRO A 109 -3.59 -4.32 -20.32
N GLN A 110 -3.87 -3.82 -19.11
CA GLN A 110 -5.20 -3.31 -18.81
C GLN A 110 -5.47 -2.06 -19.64
N MET A 111 -6.72 -1.87 -20.04
CA MET A 111 -7.10 -0.77 -20.95
C MET A 111 -7.15 0.61 -20.27
N VAL A 112 -6.97 0.68 -18.95
CA VAL A 112 -7.04 1.91 -18.15
C VAL A 112 -5.90 1.92 -17.13
N VAL A 113 -5.21 3.05 -17.01
CA VAL A 113 -4.14 3.30 -16.06
C VAL A 113 -4.33 4.68 -15.44
N GLY A 114 -4.18 4.79 -14.13
CA GLY A 114 -4.12 6.05 -13.41
C GLY A 114 -2.70 6.36 -12.94
N VAL A 115 -2.32 7.62 -13.04
CA VAL A 115 -1.14 8.20 -12.38
C VAL A 115 -1.64 8.97 -11.16
N PHE A 116 -1.27 8.53 -9.97
CA PHE A 116 -1.72 9.10 -8.70
C PHE A 116 -0.57 9.74 -7.93
N GLU A 117 -0.90 10.70 -7.07
CA GLU A 117 0.04 11.21 -6.08
C GLU A 117 0.30 10.18 -4.99
N GLN A 118 1.56 10.00 -4.61
CA GLN A 118 1.91 9.18 -3.46
C GLN A 118 1.38 9.82 -2.18
N ARG A 119 0.90 8.98 -1.28
CA ARG A 119 0.43 9.40 0.04
C ARG A 119 1.09 8.56 1.11
N TRP A 120 1.88 9.23 1.95
CA TRP A 120 2.51 8.63 3.11
C TRP A 120 1.86 9.16 4.38
N ARG A 121 1.58 8.28 5.33
CA ARG A 121 1.20 8.69 6.69
C ARG A 121 2.47 8.86 7.52
N GLN A 122 2.57 9.97 8.26
CA GLN A 122 3.73 10.21 9.12
C GLN A 122 3.59 9.39 10.41
N LEU A 123 4.67 8.75 10.85
CA LEU A 123 4.66 7.88 12.03
C LEU A 123 4.17 8.60 13.30
N LYS A 124 4.56 9.88 13.49
CA LYS A 124 4.12 10.69 14.64
C LYS A 124 2.59 10.89 14.73
N ASP A 125 1.87 10.72 13.62
CA ASP A 125 0.41 10.85 13.55
C ASP A 125 -0.30 9.50 13.71
N VAL A 126 0.46 8.42 13.92
CA VAL A 126 -0.06 7.09 14.23
C VAL A 126 -0.27 6.99 15.74
N LYS A 127 -1.54 6.99 16.15
CA LYS A 127 -1.98 6.84 17.55
C LYS A 127 -2.92 5.63 17.63
N PRO A 128 -2.40 4.41 17.80
CA PRO A 128 -3.20 3.21 17.79
C PRO A 128 -4.25 3.23 18.90
N LYS A 129 -5.46 2.77 18.59
CA LYS A 129 -6.58 2.68 19.53
C LYS A 129 -6.86 1.23 19.94
N ALA A 130 -7.57 1.05 21.05
CA ALA A 130 -7.98 -0.28 21.51
C ALA A 130 -8.67 -1.07 20.38
N GLY A 131 -8.27 -2.33 20.19
CA GLY A 131 -8.76 -3.20 19.12
C GLY A 131 -8.13 -2.99 17.73
N GLU A 132 -7.26 -1.99 17.57
CA GLU A 132 -6.50 -1.80 16.33
C GLU A 132 -5.30 -2.75 16.24
N THR A 133 -4.96 -3.11 15.01
CA THR A 133 -3.78 -3.92 14.69
C THR A 133 -3.01 -3.27 13.57
N TRP A 134 -1.69 -3.18 13.72
CA TRP A 134 -0.77 -2.67 12.72
C TRP A 134 0.24 -3.75 12.34
N VAL A 135 0.77 -3.68 11.12
CA VAL A 135 1.88 -4.53 10.68
C VAL A 135 3.12 -3.67 10.52
N ALA A 136 4.22 -4.04 11.17
CA ALA A 136 5.53 -3.46 10.94
C ALA A 136 6.40 -4.46 10.18
N LEU A 137 7.02 -4.02 9.08
CA LEU A 137 7.88 -4.84 8.23
C LEU A 137 9.30 -4.27 8.25
N ASP A 138 10.23 -5.00 8.84
CA ASP A 138 11.66 -4.66 8.83
C ASP A 138 12.30 -5.09 7.51
N ARG A 139 12.81 -4.11 6.76
CA ARG A 139 13.65 -4.32 5.56
C ARG A 139 13.08 -5.35 4.56
N VAL A 140 11.76 -5.41 4.40
CA VAL A 140 11.09 -6.28 3.41
C VAL A 140 11.60 -5.96 2.00
N ARG A 141 12.00 -6.98 1.24
CA ARG A 141 12.66 -6.79 -0.06
C ARG A 141 11.80 -7.19 -1.25
N ASP A 142 10.91 -8.17 -1.09
CA ASP A 142 10.12 -8.66 -2.21
C ASP A 142 8.85 -7.81 -2.43
N PRO A 143 8.67 -7.19 -3.62
CA PRO A 143 7.47 -6.41 -3.94
C PRO A 143 6.17 -7.20 -3.85
N GLY A 144 6.21 -8.50 -4.17
CA GLY A 144 5.06 -9.40 -4.14
C GLY A 144 4.59 -9.69 -2.72
N ASN A 145 5.52 -9.99 -1.82
CA ASN A 145 5.27 -10.14 -0.39
C ASN A 145 4.69 -8.85 0.19
N LEU A 146 5.32 -7.70 -0.06
CA LEU A 146 4.83 -6.42 0.45
C LEU A 146 3.39 -6.16 -0.01
N GLY A 147 3.09 -6.36 -1.29
CA GLY A 147 1.74 -6.10 -1.79
C GLY A 147 0.70 -7.09 -1.27
N THR A 148 1.08 -8.36 -1.13
CA THR A 148 0.21 -9.39 -0.53
C THR A 148 -0.05 -9.10 0.95
N ILE A 149 0.94 -8.60 1.69
CA ILE A 149 0.79 -8.20 3.08
C ILE A 149 -0.15 -7.00 3.20
N ILE A 150 0.01 -5.98 2.36
CA ILE A 150 -0.91 -4.82 2.35
C ILE A 150 -2.35 -5.28 2.08
N ARG A 151 -2.55 -6.16 1.10
CA ARG A 151 -3.86 -6.76 0.80
C ARG A 151 -4.42 -7.57 1.96
N THR A 152 -3.57 -8.33 2.65
CA THR A 152 -3.98 -9.14 3.79
C THR A 152 -4.31 -8.28 5.01
N ALA A 153 -3.54 -7.21 5.23
CA ALA A 153 -3.80 -6.22 6.26
C ALA A 153 -5.17 -5.58 6.05
N ASP A 154 -5.50 -5.17 4.82
CA ASP A 154 -6.83 -4.66 4.44
C ASP A 154 -7.93 -5.67 4.77
N ALA A 155 -7.81 -6.90 4.26
CA ALA A 155 -8.81 -7.96 4.45
C ALA A 155 -9.03 -8.33 5.92
N ALA A 156 -7.97 -8.32 6.74
CA ALA A 156 -8.05 -8.58 8.17
C ALA A 156 -8.59 -7.37 8.96
N GLY A 157 -8.70 -6.19 8.35
CA GLY A 157 -9.09 -4.95 9.02
C GLY A 157 -7.99 -4.36 9.90
N ALA A 158 -6.73 -4.53 9.51
CA ALA A 158 -5.60 -3.84 10.13
C ALA A 158 -5.62 -2.34 9.76
N SER A 159 -5.11 -1.51 10.67
CA SER A 159 -5.21 -0.05 10.59
C SER A 159 -4.10 0.60 9.76
N GLY A 160 -3.08 -0.16 9.37
CA GLY A 160 -2.01 0.30 8.49
C GLY A 160 -0.77 -0.59 8.51
N VAL A 161 0.18 -0.26 7.63
CA VAL A 161 1.48 -0.92 7.49
C VAL A 161 2.61 0.09 7.72
N ILE A 162 3.57 -0.27 8.57
CA ILE A 162 4.77 0.50 8.89
C ILE A 162 5.97 -0.19 8.25
N LEU A 163 6.65 0.50 7.35
CA LEU A 163 7.87 0.06 6.70
C LEU A 163 9.07 0.59 7.48
N VAL A 164 9.83 -0.33 8.07
CA VAL A 164 10.95 -0.01 8.96
C VAL A 164 12.28 -0.22 8.22
N GLY A 165 13.08 0.83 8.12
CA GLY A 165 14.36 0.86 7.42
C GLY A 165 14.22 0.90 5.90
N GLU A 166 15.22 0.35 5.20
CA GLU A 166 15.27 0.33 3.73
C GLU A 166 14.48 -0.86 3.18
N THR A 167 13.22 -0.61 2.82
CA THR A 167 12.31 -1.58 2.23
C THR A 167 12.20 -1.43 0.71
N THR A 168 11.58 -2.42 0.08
CA THR A 168 11.02 -2.25 -1.25
C THR A 168 9.91 -1.19 -1.27
N ASP A 169 9.64 -0.64 -2.45
CA ASP A 169 8.76 0.52 -2.63
C ASP A 169 7.28 0.07 -2.74
N PRO A 170 6.39 0.51 -1.82
CA PRO A 170 4.97 0.16 -1.86
C PRO A 170 4.24 0.70 -3.09
N PHE A 171 4.80 1.74 -3.73
CA PHE A 171 4.24 2.37 -4.92
C PHE A 171 4.91 1.90 -6.23
N SER A 172 5.74 0.86 -6.16
CA SER A 172 6.22 0.16 -7.36
C SER A 172 5.06 -0.52 -8.10
N LEU A 173 5.20 -0.67 -9.42
CA LEU A 173 4.16 -1.27 -10.25
C LEU A 173 3.85 -2.70 -9.81
N GLU A 174 4.89 -3.45 -9.45
CA GLU A 174 4.79 -4.82 -8.96
C GLU A 174 4.04 -4.90 -7.63
N THR A 175 4.37 -4.04 -6.64
CA THR A 175 3.67 -4.03 -5.36
C THR A 175 2.22 -3.59 -5.50
N VAL A 176 1.95 -2.51 -6.25
CA VAL A 176 0.58 -2.01 -6.48
C VAL A 176 -0.30 -3.10 -7.09
N ARG A 177 0.21 -3.84 -8.09
CA ARG A 177 -0.48 -4.99 -8.67
C ARG A 177 -0.78 -6.06 -7.62
N ALA A 178 0.20 -6.44 -6.81
CA ALA A 178 0.02 -7.45 -5.76
C ALA A 178 -1.00 -7.03 -4.68
N THR A 179 -1.18 -5.72 -4.44
CA THR A 179 -2.20 -5.22 -3.50
C THR A 179 -3.63 -5.43 -3.99
N MET A 180 -3.85 -5.56 -5.30
CA MET A 180 -5.19 -5.61 -5.91
C MET A 180 -6.09 -4.42 -5.53
N GLY A 181 -5.49 -3.24 -5.24
CA GLY A 181 -6.20 -2.02 -4.88
C GLY A 181 -6.09 -1.62 -3.41
N SER A 182 -5.72 -2.55 -2.51
CA SER A 182 -5.62 -2.28 -1.08
C SER A 182 -4.60 -1.19 -0.70
N VAL A 183 -3.64 -0.86 -1.58
CA VAL A 183 -2.72 0.27 -1.39
C VAL A 183 -3.45 1.62 -1.23
N PHE A 184 -4.68 1.73 -1.78
CA PHE A 184 -5.49 2.93 -1.65
C PHE A 184 -6.26 3.01 -0.33
N ALA A 185 -6.53 1.86 0.30
CA ALA A 185 -7.34 1.75 1.51
C ALA A 185 -6.49 1.69 2.79
N VAL A 186 -5.32 1.08 2.72
CA VAL A 186 -4.46 0.84 3.89
C VAL A 186 -3.38 1.93 3.98
N PRO A 187 -3.32 2.70 5.08
CA PRO A 187 -2.26 3.68 5.30
C PRO A 187 -0.88 3.02 5.33
N VAL A 188 0.07 3.58 4.57
CA VAL A 188 1.48 3.16 4.60
C VAL A 188 2.33 4.24 5.26
N VAL A 189 3.18 3.81 6.18
CA VAL A 189 4.07 4.65 6.99
C VAL A 189 5.50 4.22 6.70
N LYS A 190 6.43 5.18 6.60
CA LYS A 190 7.87 4.91 6.58
C LYS A 190 8.50 5.37 7.89
N ALA A 191 9.45 4.60 8.40
CA ALA A 191 10.20 4.92 9.60
C ALA A 191 11.62 4.33 9.56
N THR A 192 12.59 4.97 10.18
CA THR A 192 13.84 4.28 10.54
C THR A 192 13.62 3.35 11.74
N PRO A 193 14.51 2.38 12.01
CA PRO A 193 14.44 1.58 13.24
C PRO A 193 14.40 2.45 14.51
N GLU A 194 15.18 3.52 14.56
CA GLU A 194 15.24 4.44 15.70
C GLU A 194 13.93 5.20 15.89
N GLU A 195 13.33 5.70 14.79
CA GLU A 195 12.03 6.36 14.82
C GLU A 195 10.92 5.41 15.27
N PHE A 196 10.92 4.17 14.77
CA PHE A 196 9.95 3.14 15.16
C PHE A 196 10.04 2.82 16.66
N LEU A 197 11.24 2.62 17.19
CA LEU A 197 11.46 2.33 18.61
C LEU A 197 11.10 3.54 19.49
N ALA A 198 11.43 4.76 19.07
CA ALA A 198 11.06 5.97 19.78
C ALA A 198 9.53 6.18 19.80
N TRP A 199 8.85 5.85 18.71
CA TRP A 199 7.38 5.86 18.62
C TRP A 199 6.75 4.79 19.53
N LYS A 200 7.26 3.55 19.52
CA LYS A 200 6.76 2.44 20.37
C LYS A 200 6.65 2.87 21.83
N LYS A 201 7.71 3.50 22.37
CA LYS A 201 7.78 3.97 23.76
C LYS A 201 6.65 4.92 24.17
N LYS A 202 6.02 5.59 23.20
CA LYS A 202 4.97 6.59 23.41
C LYS A 202 3.57 6.12 23.00
N ALA A 203 3.48 5.08 22.18
CA ALA A 203 2.24 4.67 21.51
C ALA A 203 1.34 3.73 22.34
N ASP A 204 1.79 3.28 23.52
CA ASP A 204 1.12 2.29 24.38
C ASP A 204 0.58 1.06 23.62
N VAL A 205 1.43 0.50 22.78
CA VAL A 205 1.14 -0.69 21.97
C VAL A 205 1.78 -1.95 22.56
N SER A 206 1.27 -3.11 22.16
CA SER A 206 1.95 -4.39 22.33
C SER A 206 2.60 -4.81 21.01
N VAL A 207 3.93 -4.81 20.95
CA VAL A 207 4.71 -5.29 19.81
C VAL A 207 4.91 -6.79 19.93
N VAL A 208 4.36 -7.54 18.99
CA VAL A 208 4.54 -8.99 18.88
C VAL A 208 5.43 -9.27 17.67
N ALA A 209 6.65 -9.71 17.92
CA ALA A 209 7.65 -9.92 16.89
C ALA A 209 7.79 -11.40 16.54
N THR A 210 7.83 -11.75 15.25
CA THR A 210 8.12 -13.13 14.86
C THR A 210 9.62 -13.38 14.89
N HIS A 211 10.06 -14.30 15.74
CA HIS A 211 11.48 -14.63 15.91
C HIS A 211 11.64 -16.12 16.26
N LEU A 212 12.77 -16.73 15.92
CA LEU A 212 12.98 -18.16 16.18
C LEU A 212 13.45 -18.43 17.62
N ALA A 213 14.37 -17.61 18.13
CA ALA A 213 14.93 -17.77 19.47
C ALA A 213 14.01 -17.16 20.54
N GLY A 214 13.88 -17.82 21.69
CA GLY A 214 13.14 -17.29 22.85
C GLY A 214 11.64 -17.07 22.63
N ALA A 215 11.09 -17.61 21.54
CA ALA A 215 9.70 -17.38 21.15
C ALA A 215 8.73 -18.39 21.77
N VAL A 216 7.52 -17.91 22.06
CA VAL A 216 6.38 -18.73 22.49
C VAL A 216 5.49 -19.05 21.30
N ASP A 217 4.56 -19.99 21.48
CA ASP A 217 3.52 -20.26 20.50
C ASP A 217 2.68 -19.00 20.26
N TYR A 218 2.53 -18.59 19.00
CA TYR A 218 1.75 -17.39 18.66
C TYR A 218 0.32 -17.41 19.22
N ARG A 219 -0.27 -18.59 19.39
CA ARG A 219 -1.66 -18.77 19.88
C ARG A 219 -1.82 -18.47 21.37
N THR A 220 -0.73 -18.41 22.13
CA THR A 220 -0.78 -18.17 23.59
C THR A 220 -0.59 -16.70 23.96
N ILE A 221 -0.32 -15.83 22.99
CA ILE A 221 -0.07 -14.41 23.21
C ILE A 221 -1.39 -13.67 23.43
N ASP A 222 -1.39 -12.69 24.34
CA ASP A 222 -2.55 -11.83 24.58
C ASP A 222 -2.61 -10.69 23.55
N TYR A 223 -3.56 -10.79 22.63
CA TYR A 223 -3.82 -9.79 21.59
C TYR A 223 -4.95 -8.80 21.94
N LYS A 224 -5.54 -8.88 23.14
CA LYS A 224 -6.78 -8.17 23.49
C LYS A 224 -6.54 -6.92 24.33
N ARG A 225 -5.50 -6.94 25.18
CA ARG A 225 -5.29 -5.88 26.19
C ARG A 225 -4.88 -4.53 25.62
N LYS A 226 -4.06 -4.52 24.57
CA LYS A 226 -3.47 -3.32 23.97
C LYS A 226 -3.63 -3.36 22.45
N PRO A 227 -3.56 -2.20 21.76
CA PRO A 227 -3.40 -2.19 20.32
C PRO A 227 -2.14 -2.97 19.94
N VAL A 228 -2.23 -3.82 18.92
CA VAL A 228 -1.16 -4.75 18.56
C VAL A 228 -0.36 -4.24 17.37
N VAL A 229 0.96 -4.33 17.44
CA VAL A 229 1.84 -4.19 16.28
C VAL A 229 2.51 -5.52 16.01
N ILE A 230 2.20 -6.15 14.89
CA ILE A 230 2.86 -7.38 14.45
C ILE A 230 4.14 -7.00 13.72
N LEU A 231 5.28 -7.32 14.30
CA LEU A 231 6.59 -6.99 13.75
C LEU A 231 7.20 -8.21 13.04
N MET A 232 7.36 -8.08 11.73
CA MET A 232 7.90 -9.13 10.87
C MET A 232 9.30 -8.75 10.38
N GLY A 233 10.19 -9.72 10.37
CA GLY A 233 11.57 -9.55 9.90
C GLY A 233 11.73 -9.64 8.39
N ASN A 234 12.93 -9.30 7.92
CA ASN A 234 13.34 -9.54 6.55
C ASN A 234 13.29 -11.04 6.19
N GLU A 235 12.98 -11.35 4.93
CA GLU A 235 12.75 -12.71 4.45
C GLU A 235 13.94 -13.66 4.65
N GLN A 236 15.17 -13.14 4.60
CA GLN A 236 16.39 -13.94 4.68
C GLN A 236 17.08 -13.77 6.03
N SER A 237 17.19 -12.54 6.51
CA SER A 237 17.96 -12.18 7.71
C SER A 237 17.13 -12.13 8.99
N GLY A 238 15.80 -12.22 8.89
CA GLY A 238 14.90 -12.07 10.02
C GLY A 238 14.99 -10.68 10.67
N LEU A 239 14.59 -10.60 11.94
CA LEU A 239 14.69 -9.37 12.72
C LEU A 239 16.09 -9.21 13.32
N PRO A 240 16.64 -7.98 13.32
CA PRO A 240 17.86 -7.68 14.05
C PRO A 240 17.57 -7.65 15.55
N ASP A 241 18.56 -7.98 16.37
CA ASP A 241 18.47 -7.99 17.84
C ASP A 241 17.91 -6.70 18.43
N VAL A 242 18.26 -5.55 17.84
CA VAL A 242 17.80 -4.23 18.31
C VAL A 242 16.28 -4.08 18.24
N LEU A 243 15.63 -4.72 17.26
CA LEU A 243 14.17 -4.72 17.13
C LEU A 243 13.54 -5.87 17.92
N ALA A 244 14.17 -7.05 17.92
CA ALA A 244 13.65 -8.22 18.63
C ALA A 244 13.63 -8.03 20.16
N LYS A 245 14.67 -7.41 20.74
CA LYS A 245 14.77 -7.13 22.19
C LYS A 245 13.73 -6.14 22.68
N GLU A 246 13.22 -5.30 21.80
CA GLU A 246 12.19 -4.30 22.09
C GLU A 246 10.78 -4.84 21.85
N ALA A 247 10.61 -6.11 21.46
CA ALA A 247 9.29 -6.73 21.38
C ALA A 247 8.75 -7.09 22.76
N ASP A 248 7.44 -6.94 22.97
CA ASP A 248 6.77 -7.31 24.22
C ASP A 248 6.49 -8.82 24.28
N ALA A 249 6.43 -9.48 23.11
CA ALA A 249 6.42 -10.92 22.98
C ALA A 249 7.14 -11.36 21.69
N LEU A 250 7.86 -12.48 21.77
CA LEU A 250 8.42 -13.17 20.61
C LEU A 250 7.50 -14.34 20.24
N ALA A 251 6.99 -14.32 19.01
CA ALA A 251 6.05 -15.31 18.49
C ALA A 251 6.74 -16.30 17.54
N ARG A 252 6.36 -17.57 17.65
CA ARG A 252 6.69 -18.62 16.71
C ARG A 252 5.43 -19.32 16.25
N ILE A 253 5.31 -19.51 14.94
CA ILE A 253 4.29 -20.39 14.36
C ILE A 253 4.87 -21.81 14.36
N PRO A 254 4.26 -22.77 15.08
CA PRO A 254 4.71 -24.16 15.06
C PRO A 254 4.65 -24.73 13.65
N GLN A 255 5.72 -25.43 13.24
CA GLN A 255 5.85 -26.09 11.95
C GLN A 255 6.26 -27.55 12.19
N THR A 256 5.63 -28.49 11.48
CA THR A 256 5.88 -29.93 11.59
C THR A 256 6.71 -30.49 10.43
N GLY A 257 6.86 -29.71 9.36
CA GLY A 257 7.58 -30.10 8.15
C GLY A 257 9.09 -29.82 8.22
N ARG A 258 9.76 -30.07 7.09
CA ARG A 258 11.20 -29.84 6.90
C ARG A 258 11.55 -28.40 6.49
N ALA A 259 10.55 -27.55 6.26
CA ALA A 259 10.78 -26.18 5.87
C ALA A 259 11.36 -25.39 7.04
N ASP A 260 12.40 -24.59 6.77
CA ASP A 260 13.06 -23.78 7.79
C ASP A 260 12.19 -22.57 8.20
N SER A 261 11.38 -22.06 7.27
CA SER A 261 10.50 -20.91 7.49
C SER A 261 9.32 -20.89 6.53
N LEU A 262 8.29 -20.12 6.91
CA LEU A 262 7.17 -19.78 6.05
C LEU A 262 7.51 -18.55 5.19
N ASN A 263 6.91 -18.45 4.01
CA ASN A 263 6.91 -17.21 3.24
C ASN A 263 6.41 -16.04 4.13
N LEU A 264 7.05 -14.88 4.01
CA LEU A 264 6.78 -13.71 4.86
C LEU A 264 5.30 -13.27 4.82
N ALA A 265 4.68 -13.23 3.64
CA ALA A 265 3.28 -12.84 3.51
C ALA A 265 2.35 -13.86 4.18
N VAL A 266 2.65 -15.15 4.06
CA VAL A 266 1.88 -16.23 4.71
C VAL A 266 2.01 -16.16 6.23
N ALA A 267 3.22 -16.00 6.75
CA ALA A 267 3.44 -15.85 8.19
C ALA A 267 2.72 -14.62 8.74
N THR A 268 2.79 -13.49 8.02
CA THR A 268 2.10 -12.24 8.39
C THR A 268 0.58 -12.45 8.40
N ALA A 269 0.02 -13.17 7.43
CA ALA A 269 -1.39 -13.50 7.39
C ALA A 269 -1.84 -14.30 8.61
N VAL A 270 -1.12 -15.38 8.95
CA VAL A 270 -1.41 -16.22 10.12
C VAL A 270 -1.40 -15.38 11.40
N MET A 271 -0.37 -14.55 11.58
CA MET A 271 -0.26 -13.66 12.75
C MET A 271 -1.40 -12.64 12.80
N LEU A 272 -1.76 -12.03 11.67
CA LEU A 272 -2.84 -11.04 11.58
C LEU A 272 -4.20 -11.63 11.93
N PHE A 273 -4.55 -12.77 11.31
CA PHE A 273 -5.83 -13.41 11.56
C PHE A 273 -5.94 -13.98 12.98
N GLU A 274 -4.83 -14.40 13.60
CA GLU A 274 -4.85 -14.78 15.02
C GLU A 274 -4.99 -13.57 15.94
N ALA A 275 -4.20 -12.51 15.71
CA ALA A 275 -4.29 -11.28 16.52
C ALA A 275 -5.70 -10.68 16.50
N ARG A 276 -6.39 -10.79 15.36
CA ARG A 276 -7.75 -10.27 15.15
C ARG A 276 -8.84 -11.32 15.28
N ARG A 277 -8.51 -12.57 15.61
CA ARG A 277 -9.45 -13.71 15.70
C ARG A 277 -10.64 -13.41 16.60
N HIS A 278 -10.42 -12.69 17.69
CA HIS A 278 -11.44 -12.36 18.68
C HIS A 278 -12.39 -11.22 18.25
N ILE A 279 -12.09 -10.51 17.17
CA ILE A 279 -12.86 -9.38 16.63
C ILE A 279 -13.55 -9.78 15.32
N LEU A 280 -12.90 -10.63 14.51
CA LEU A 280 -13.43 -11.09 13.24
C LEU A 280 -14.52 -12.13 13.46
N THR A 281 -15.75 -11.78 13.09
CA THR A 281 -16.91 -12.67 13.10
C THR A 281 -17.53 -12.71 11.71
N LEU A 282 -18.15 -13.83 11.35
CA LEU A 282 -19.01 -13.87 10.16
C LEU A 282 -20.28 -13.12 10.50
N SER A 283 -20.64 -12.11 9.71
CA SER A 283 -21.96 -11.51 9.80
C SER A 283 -22.98 -12.55 9.35
N GLU A 284 -23.95 -12.89 10.20
CA GLU A 284 -25.12 -13.71 9.84
C GLU A 284 -26.06 -12.94 8.90
N THR A 285 -25.56 -12.39 7.78
CA THR A 285 -26.39 -11.88 6.68
C THR A 285 -25.51 -11.53 5.48
N ARG A 286 -25.64 -12.33 4.42
CA ARG A 286 -25.63 -11.88 3.04
C ARG A 286 -26.70 -12.64 2.29
#